data_AF-A0A817VB67-F1
#
_entry.id   AF-A0A817VB67-F1
#
_cell.length_a   1.000
_cell.length_b   1.000
_cell.length_c   1.000
_cell.angle_alpha   90.00
_cell.angle_beta   90.00
_cell.angle_gamma   90.00
#
_symmetry.space_group_name_H-M   'P 1'
#
loop_
_entity.id
_entity.type
_entity.pdbx_description
1 polymer ?
#
loop_
_entity_poly.entity_id
_entity_poly.type
_entity_poly.pdbx_seq_one_letter_code
_entity_poly.pdbx_strand_id
1 'polypeptide(L)'
;MKILDVFSSTYKSSNAIPWYTRETFLYRIMNKAFRQQNIELMFLFVFFIQDLSQQVKFEYENLKLLNLKTPIISLYRGQLMSKDEIEKFTSGSGGCLRNNCFFSTSRQRNLQRVLFEILADIRLPCRYFADITHLSYFPHESEILFTIGTEFRKEEVKYNQDEDLWIVSLELRNDYDQHDSREFEITPAKFTISNCLNICTDWDFCVMSSTDSISFIFDGLIGVYPTYEQWILAAQYHSLANCNIDWEGRNVSLVLSY
;
A
#
# COMPACT_ATOMS: atom_id res chain seq x y z
N MET A 1 10.23 6.10 -28.23
CA MET A 1 9.28 5.07 -27.74
C MET A 1 8.52 5.67 -26.57
N LYS A 2 7.17 5.65 -26.56
CA LYS A 2 6.41 6.23 -25.45
C LYS A 2 6.59 5.33 -24.22
N ILE A 3 6.63 5.91 -23.02
CA ILE A 3 6.84 5.15 -21.77
C ILE A 3 5.80 4.02 -21.58
N LEU A 4 4.60 4.19 -22.13
CA LEU A 4 3.54 3.18 -22.15
C LEU A 4 3.92 1.95 -22.99
N ASP A 5 4.54 2.15 -24.16
CA ASP A 5 4.98 1.06 -25.02
C ASP A 5 6.09 0.24 -24.33
N VAL A 6 6.98 0.93 -23.62
CA VAL A 6 8.03 0.30 -22.79
C VAL A 6 7.41 -0.52 -21.69
N PHE A 7 6.46 0.05 -20.93
CA PHE A 7 5.77 -0.66 -19.86
C PHE A 7 5.06 -1.91 -20.38
N SER A 8 4.25 -1.77 -21.43
CA SER A 8 3.50 -2.88 -22.03
C SER A 8 4.39 -4.04 -22.50
N SER A 9 5.63 -3.77 -22.90
CA SER A 9 6.54 -4.80 -23.42
C SER A 9 7.53 -5.35 -22.40
N THR A 10 7.73 -4.69 -21.26
CA THR A 10 8.81 -5.03 -20.31
C THR A 10 8.37 -5.19 -18.86
N TYR A 11 7.15 -4.79 -18.52
CA TYR A 11 6.61 -4.99 -17.17
C TYR A 11 6.48 -6.48 -16.82
N LYS A 12 6.87 -6.83 -15.59
CA LYS A 12 6.68 -8.13 -14.96
C LYS A 12 6.38 -7.92 -13.47
N SER A 13 5.67 -8.85 -12.85
CA SER A 13 5.39 -8.79 -11.42
C SER A 13 6.66 -8.73 -10.56
N SER A 14 7.83 -9.15 -11.07
CA SER A 14 9.13 -9.06 -10.40
C SER A 14 9.88 -7.73 -10.59
N ASN A 15 9.35 -6.77 -11.36
CA ASN A 15 9.95 -5.44 -11.54
C ASN A 15 9.02 -4.25 -11.22
N ALA A 16 7.90 -4.48 -10.54
CA ALA A 16 7.03 -3.46 -9.95
C ALA A 16 7.75 -2.38 -9.12
N ILE A 17 8.69 -2.70 -8.21
CA ILE A 17 9.43 -1.66 -7.44
C ILE A 17 10.20 -0.68 -8.35
N PRO A 18 11.04 -1.15 -9.31
CA PRO A 18 11.69 -0.26 -10.28
C PRO A 18 10.69 0.62 -11.06
N TRP A 19 9.51 0.09 -11.42
CA TRP A 19 8.47 0.83 -12.12
C TRP A 19 7.76 1.87 -11.24
N TYR A 20 7.58 1.56 -9.96
CA TYR A 20 6.98 2.44 -8.97
C TYR A 20 7.90 3.61 -8.61
N THR A 21 9.18 3.35 -8.41
CA THR A 21 10.17 4.36 -7.98
C THR A 21 10.59 5.29 -9.11
N ARG A 22 10.45 4.86 -10.36
CA ARG A 22 10.74 5.70 -11.53
C ARG A 22 9.66 6.76 -11.73
N GLU A 23 10.05 7.97 -12.13
CA GLU A 23 9.14 9.11 -12.40
C GLU A 23 8.26 8.93 -13.67
N THR A 24 7.46 7.87 -13.70
CA THR A 24 6.61 7.47 -14.83
C THR A 24 5.13 7.77 -14.56
N PHE A 25 4.28 7.35 -15.49
CA PHE A 25 2.83 7.44 -15.33
C PHE A 25 2.33 6.62 -14.13
N LEU A 26 2.92 5.47 -13.81
CA LEU A 26 2.50 4.62 -12.70
C LEU A 26 2.65 5.35 -11.37
N TYR A 27 3.85 5.82 -11.05
CA TYR A 27 4.10 6.60 -9.83
C TYR A 27 3.08 7.74 -9.67
N ARG A 28 2.84 8.51 -10.74
CA ARG A 28 1.92 9.66 -10.70
C ARG A 28 0.46 9.23 -10.54
N ILE A 29 0.01 8.23 -11.29
CA ILE A 29 -1.36 7.72 -11.26
C ILE A 29 -1.64 7.08 -9.90
N MET A 30 -0.76 6.21 -9.40
CA MET A 30 -0.91 5.53 -8.12
C MET A 30 -0.97 6.53 -6.97
N ASN A 31 0.01 7.43 -6.87
CA ASN A 31 0.01 8.42 -5.80
C ASN A 31 -1.16 9.40 -5.89
N LYS A 32 -1.67 9.68 -7.10
CA LYS A 32 -2.90 10.47 -7.27
C LYS A 32 -4.13 9.68 -6.81
N ALA A 33 -4.24 8.42 -7.21
CA ALA A 33 -5.33 7.53 -6.84
C ALA A 33 -5.46 7.42 -5.32
N PHE A 34 -4.35 7.16 -4.63
CA PHE A 34 -4.36 7.06 -3.16
C PHE A 34 -4.69 8.39 -2.47
N ARG A 35 -4.08 9.52 -2.93
CA ARG A 35 -4.34 10.85 -2.33
C ARG A 35 -5.78 11.31 -2.50
N GLN A 36 -6.38 10.99 -3.65
CA GLN A 36 -7.76 11.34 -3.97
C GLN A 36 -8.76 10.26 -3.54
N GLN A 37 -8.27 9.15 -2.97
CA GLN A 37 -9.08 7.99 -2.62
C GLN A 37 -9.94 7.51 -3.81
N ASN A 38 -9.37 7.55 -5.01
CA ASN A 38 -10.04 7.13 -6.24
C ASN A 38 -10.03 5.60 -6.33
N ILE A 39 -11.08 5.00 -5.76
CA ILE A 39 -11.28 3.55 -5.69
C ILE A 39 -11.25 2.92 -7.09
N GLU A 40 -11.89 3.53 -8.08
CA GLU A 40 -11.94 3.02 -9.46
C GLU A 40 -10.54 2.88 -10.06
N LEU A 41 -9.72 3.92 -9.88
CA LEU A 41 -8.35 3.94 -10.37
C LEU A 41 -7.45 2.97 -9.59
N MET A 42 -7.70 2.77 -8.29
CA MET A 42 -6.99 1.77 -7.50
C MET A 42 -7.30 0.35 -8.00
N PHE A 43 -8.56 0.04 -8.31
CA PHE A 43 -8.94 -1.25 -8.88
C PHE A 43 -8.41 -1.46 -10.29
N LEU A 44 -8.41 -0.42 -11.14
CA LEU A 44 -7.81 -0.52 -12.48
C LEU A 44 -6.33 -0.91 -12.44
N PHE A 45 -5.62 -0.54 -11.37
CA PHE A 45 -4.23 -0.87 -11.13
C PHE A 45 -4.03 -1.88 -10.00
N VAL A 46 -5.05 -2.68 -9.65
CA VAL A 46 -4.96 -3.65 -8.53
C VAL A 46 -3.83 -4.64 -8.73
N PHE A 47 -3.64 -5.12 -9.96
CA PHE A 47 -2.53 -6.03 -10.31
C PHE A 47 -1.17 -5.42 -9.93
N PHE A 48 -0.97 -4.13 -10.21
CA PHE A 48 0.27 -3.44 -9.92
C PHE A 48 0.43 -3.19 -8.41
N ILE A 49 -0.65 -2.87 -7.70
CA ILE A 49 -0.63 -2.74 -6.23
C ILE A 49 -0.23 -4.08 -5.59
N GLN A 50 -0.84 -5.18 -6.04
CA GLN A 50 -0.54 -6.53 -5.55
C GLN A 50 0.92 -6.90 -5.84
N ASP A 51 1.38 -6.76 -7.09
CA ASP A 51 2.76 -7.06 -7.48
C ASP A 51 3.77 -6.23 -6.66
N LEU A 52 3.49 -4.95 -6.45
CA LEU A 52 4.33 -4.06 -5.64
C LEU A 52 4.35 -4.49 -4.17
N SER A 53 3.18 -4.78 -3.58
CA SER A 53 3.09 -5.25 -2.20
C SER A 53 3.78 -6.61 -2.00
N GLN A 54 3.65 -7.53 -2.94
CA GLN A 54 4.31 -8.83 -2.90
C GLN A 54 5.83 -8.71 -3.00
N GLN A 55 6.34 -7.81 -3.85
CA GLN A 55 7.78 -7.52 -3.88
C GLN A 55 8.28 -6.89 -2.58
N VAL A 56 7.55 -5.93 -2.01
CA VAL A 56 7.91 -5.35 -0.71
C VAL A 56 7.89 -6.43 0.39
N LYS A 57 6.92 -7.35 0.37
CA LYS A 57 6.90 -8.51 1.27
C LYS A 57 8.13 -9.40 1.10
N PHE A 58 8.50 -9.74 -0.12
CA PHE A 58 9.69 -10.55 -0.39
C PHE A 58 10.96 -9.89 0.17
N GLU A 59 11.14 -8.59 -0.07
CA GLU A 59 12.29 -7.85 0.44
C GLU A 59 12.24 -7.60 1.95
N TYR A 60 11.04 -7.55 2.54
CA TYR A 60 10.87 -7.47 4.00
C TYR A 60 11.40 -8.72 4.70
N GLU A 61 11.15 -9.91 4.14
CA GLU A 61 11.69 -11.16 4.70
C GLU A 61 13.22 -11.19 4.61
N ASN A 62 13.81 -10.68 3.52
CA ASN A 62 15.26 -10.51 3.42
C ASN A 62 15.78 -9.53 4.50
N LEU A 63 15.11 -8.39 4.66
CA LEU A 63 15.47 -7.38 5.65
C LEU A 63 15.42 -7.95 7.08
N LYS A 64 14.39 -8.75 7.41
CA LYS A 64 14.28 -9.44 8.71
C LYS A 64 15.47 -10.33 9.01
N LEU A 65 15.90 -11.12 8.03
CA LEU A 65 17.03 -12.04 8.18
C LEU A 65 18.34 -11.28 8.43
N LEU A 66 18.52 -10.13 7.79
CA LEU A 66 19.71 -9.28 7.96
C LEU A 66 19.72 -8.52 9.30
N ASN A 67 18.54 -8.21 9.86
CA ASN A 67 18.38 -7.35 11.03
C ASN A 67 18.06 -8.08 12.34
N LEU A 68 18.30 -9.40 12.44
CA LEU A 68 18.00 -10.21 13.63
C LEU A 68 18.61 -9.67 14.95
N LYS A 69 19.80 -9.03 14.87
CA LYS A 69 20.51 -8.49 16.05
C LYS A 69 20.16 -7.04 16.36
N THR A 70 19.67 -6.29 15.37
CA THR A 70 19.35 -4.85 15.47
C THR A 70 17.99 -4.62 14.78
N PRO A 71 16.89 -4.98 15.46
CA PRO A 71 15.57 -5.04 14.85
C PRO A 71 14.86 -3.69 14.76
N ILE A 72 15.28 -2.71 15.57
CA ILE A 72 14.74 -1.35 15.55
C ILE A 72 15.52 -0.56 14.50
N ILE A 73 14.79 0.00 13.54
CA ILE A 73 15.33 0.77 12.43
C ILE A 73 14.83 2.21 12.55
N SER A 74 15.77 3.17 12.55
CA SER A 74 15.46 4.60 12.50
C SER A 74 15.32 5.06 11.07
N LEU A 75 14.20 5.72 10.77
CA LEU A 75 13.82 6.15 9.43
C LEU A 75 13.33 7.59 9.45
N TYR A 76 13.43 8.24 8.29
CA TYR A 76 13.15 9.65 8.13
C TYR A 76 12.28 9.90 6.90
N ARG A 77 11.39 10.88 7.00
CA ARG A 77 10.68 11.41 5.84
C ARG A 77 10.50 12.92 5.98
N GLY A 78 11.07 13.66 5.04
CA GLY A 78 10.76 15.07 4.89
C GLY A 78 9.39 15.26 4.23
N GLN A 79 8.58 16.17 4.76
CA GLN A 79 7.27 16.49 4.20
C GLN A 79 7.05 18.01 4.21
N LEU A 80 6.51 18.51 3.10
CA LEU A 80 6.01 19.87 3.05
C LEU A 80 4.59 19.88 3.61
N MET A 81 4.36 20.72 4.62
CA MET A 81 3.04 21.01 5.19
C MET A 81 2.93 22.51 5.45
N SER A 82 1.70 23.02 5.38
CA SER A 82 1.32 24.34 5.87
C SER A 82 1.32 24.39 7.40
N LYS A 83 1.35 25.61 7.96
CA LYS A 83 1.24 25.82 9.41
C LYS A 83 -0.07 25.26 9.96
N ASP A 84 -1.18 25.52 9.28
CA ASP A 84 -2.50 25.02 9.66
C ASP A 84 -2.57 23.48 9.66
N GLU A 85 -1.89 22.81 8.72
CA GLU A 85 -1.84 21.35 8.68
C GLU A 85 -1.06 20.78 9.87
N ILE A 86 0.11 21.35 10.20
CA ILE A 86 0.89 20.88 11.35
C ILE A 86 0.20 21.23 12.68
N GLU A 87 -0.48 22.37 12.78
CA GLU A 87 -1.25 22.74 13.98
C GLU A 87 -2.45 21.81 14.20
N LYS A 88 -3.16 21.43 13.12
CA LYS A 88 -4.19 20.38 13.21
C LYS A 88 -3.58 19.05 13.63
N PHE A 89 -2.43 18.73 13.09
CA PHE A 89 -1.72 17.50 13.40
C PHE A 89 -1.21 17.46 14.86
N THR A 90 -0.81 18.59 15.44
CA THR A 90 -0.38 18.70 16.85
C THR A 90 -1.58 18.68 17.81
N SER A 91 -2.71 19.28 17.43
CA SER A 91 -3.89 19.44 18.30
C SER A 91 -4.58 18.15 18.73
N GLY A 92 -4.35 17.03 18.04
CA GLY A 92 -4.83 15.70 18.44
C GLY A 92 -3.84 14.98 19.35
N SER A 93 -4.00 15.00 20.66
CA SER A 93 -3.18 14.19 21.58
C SER A 93 -3.48 12.69 21.43
N GLY A 94 -2.46 11.86 21.21
CA GLY A 94 -2.55 10.39 21.28
C GLY A 94 -3.25 9.68 20.11
N GLY A 95 -2.92 10.05 18.87
CA GLY A 95 -3.51 9.46 17.65
C GLY A 95 -2.59 8.47 16.92
N CYS A 96 -3.20 7.56 16.14
CA CYS A 96 -2.49 6.73 15.17
C CYS A 96 -2.61 7.30 13.77
N LEU A 97 -1.56 7.15 12.98
CA LEU A 97 -1.48 7.54 11.59
C LEU A 97 -1.42 6.27 10.76
N ARG A 98 -2.46 6.06 9.95
CA ARG A 98 -2.48 5.01 8.94
C ARG A 98 -2.14 5.61 7.58
N ASN A 99 -1.18 5.04 6.86
CA ASN A 99 -0.89 5.49 5.49
C ASN A 99 -1.92 4.91 4.50
N ASN A 100 -2.51 5.78 3.67
CA ASN A 100 -3.45 5.38 2.62
C ASN A 100 -2.78 5.13 1.26
N CYS A 101 -1.45 5.23 1.21
CA CYS A 101 -0.62 5.01 0.03
C CYS A 101 0.66 4.27 0.45
N PHE A 102 1.42 3.73 -0.50
CA PHE A 102 2.79 3.31 -0.21
C PHE A 102 3.58 4.48 0.37
N PHE A 103 4.21 4.25 1.52
CA PHE A 103 4.81 5.31 2.31
C PHE A 103 6.32 5.20 2.24
N SER A 104 6.92 6.08 1.46
CA SER A 104 8.35 6.15 1.23
C SER A 104 9.05 6.88 2.37
N THR A 105 10.15 6.31 2.86
CA THR A 105 11.01 6.86 3.90
C THR A 105 12.47 6.59 3.53
N SER A 106 13.40 7.19 4.25
CA SER A 106 14.83 7.00 4.00
C SER A 106 15.58 6.74 5.31
N ARG A 107 16.70 6.03 5.21
CA ARG A 107 17.69 5.97 6.31
C ARG A 107 18.44 7.29 6.50
N GLN A 108 18.36 8.19 5.51
CA GLN A 108 19.04 9.48 5.52
C GLN A 108 18.06 10.58 5.93
N ARG A 109 18.54 11.47 6.80
CA ARG A 109 17.74 12.58 7.30
C ARG A 109 17.65 13.68 6.24
N ASN A 110 16.52 13.76 5.55
CA ASN A 110 16.23 14.83 4.59
C ASN A 110 15.44 15.96 5.28
N LEU A 111 16.10 17.08 5.52
CA LEU A 111 15.53 18.21 6.23
C LEU A 111 14.54 18.96 5.33
N GLN A 112 13.26 18.84 5.68
CA GLN A 112 12.15 19.63 5.15
C GLN A 112 11.48 20.35 6.32
N ARG A 113 10.58 21.30 6.05
CA ARG A 113 9.86 22.08 7.09
C ARG A 113 9.18 21.19 8.15
N VAL A 114 8.75 20.00 7.77
CA VAL A 114 8.34 18.94 8.69
C VAL A 114 9.17 17.71 8.42
N LEU A 115 9.74 17.15 9.47
CA LEU A 115 10.50 15.90 9.46
C LEU A 115 9.75 14.86 10.31
N PHE A 116 9.41 13.74 9.69
CA PHE A 116 9.00 12.55 10.41
C PHE A 116 10.25 11.76 10.82
N GLU A 117 10.37 11.47 12.11
CA GLU A 117 11.35 10.54 12.67
C GLU A 117 10.60 9.29 13.12
N ILE A 118 10.88 8.17 12.48
CA ILE A 118 10.12 6.93 12.61
C ILE A 118 11.01 5.85 13.19
N LEU A 119 10.56 5.22 14.26
CA LEU A 119 11.16 4.00 14.80
C LEU A 119 10.33 2.80 14.35
N ALA A 120 10.94 1.92 13.55
CA ALA A 120 10.32 0.72 13.03
C ALA A 120 10.96 -0.52 13.64
N ASP A 121 10.24 -1.24 14.50
CA ASP A 121 10.68 -2.55 15.00
C ASP A 121 10.21 -3.64 14.04
N ILE A 122 11.16 -4.22 13.30
CA ILE A 122 10.92 -5.22 12.26
C ILE A 122 10.36 -6.55 12.78
N ARG A 123 10.39 -6.75 14.11
CA ARG A 123 9.82 -7.95 14.73
C ARG A 123 8.32 -7.83 14.96
N LEU A 124 7.78 -6.61 14.92
CA LEU A 124 6.36 -6.41 15.13
C LEU A 124 5.58 -7.09 14.01
N PRO A 125 4.53 -7.85 14.36
CA PRO A 125 3.62 -8.36 13.37
C PRO A 125 2.77 -7.19 12.82
N CYS A 126 3.26 -6.63 11.74
CA CYS A 126 2.67 -5.50 11.04
C CYS A 126 2.77 -5.72 9.53
N ARG A 127 2.11 -4.84 8.79
CA ARG A 127 2.24 -4.70 7.34
C ARG A 127 3.69 -4.52 6.91
N TYR A 128 3.98 -5.07 5.75
CA TYR A 128 5.35 -5.20 5.24
C TYR A 128 5.97 -3.85 4.90
N PHE A 129 7.28 -3.75 5.11
CA PHE A 129 8.11 -2.64 4.66
C PHE A 129 9.49 -3.16 4.30
N ALA A 130 10.19 -2.57 3.35
CA ALA A 130 11.47 -3.13 2.91
C ALA A 130 12.47 -2.07 2.51
N ASP A 131 13.75 -2.43 2.66
CA ASP A 131 14.84 -1.71 2.04
C ASP A 131 14.87 -2.03 0.55
N ILE A 132 14.50 -1.03 -0.25
CA ILE A 132 14.36 -1.20 -1.70
C ILE A 132 15.52 -0.52 -2.44
N THR A 133 16.59 -0.16 -1.74
CA THR A 133 17.75 0.56 -2.27
C THR A 133 18.32 -0.11 -3.52
N HIS A 134 18.42 -1.44 -3.56
CA HIS A 134 18.97 -2.19 -4.70
C HIS A 134 18.02 -2.32 -5.89
N LEU A 135 16.74 -2.05 -5.70
CA LEU A 135 15.70 -2.14 -6.74
C LEU A 135 15.20 -0.78 -7.20
N SER A 136 15.38 0.26 -6.38
CA SER A 136 14.88 1.61 -6.66
C SER A 136 15.58 2.20 -7.88
N TYR A 137 14.82 2.96 -8.65
CA TYR A 137 15.37 3.81 -9.71
C TYR A 137 16.33 4.88 -9.15
N PHE A 138 16.21 5.20 -7.85
CA PHE A 138 17.04 6.16 -7.13
C PHE A 138 17.76 5.50 -5.93
N PRO A 139 18.78 4.65 -6.17
CA PRO A 139 19.44 3.89 -5.10
C PRO A 139 20.12 4.78 -4.04
N HIS A 140 20.49 6.01 -4.37
CA HIS A 140 21.14 6.92 -3.42
C HIS A 140 20.22 7.42 -2.31
N GLU A 141 18.90 7.27 -2.46
CA GLU A 141 17.91 7.73 -1.48
C GLU A 141 17.81 6.79 -0.26
N SER A 142 18.44 5.61 -0.29
CA SER A 142 18.38 4.61 0.79
C SER A 142 16.93 4.36 1.24
N GLU A 143 16.07 4.16 0.25
CA GLU A 143 14.62 4.17 0.43
C GLU A 143 14.13 2.92 1.17
N ILE A 144 13.39 3.13 2.26
CA ILE A 144 12.56 2.11 2.89
C ILE A 144 11.10 2.39 2.53
N LEU A 145 10.47 1.44 1.85
CA LEU A 145 9.09 1.56 1.37
C LEU A 145 8.15 0.73 2.23
N PHE A 146 7.15 1.38 2.84
CA PHE A 146 6.07 0.72 3.56
C PHE A 146 4.88 0.43 2.63
N THR A 147 4.29 -0.74 2.79
CA THR A 147 3.03 -1.09 2.12
C THR A 147 1.87 -0.23 2.62
N ILE A 148 0.77 -0.22 1.87
CA ILE A 148 -0.40 0.58 2.21
C ILE A 148 -1.06 0.03 3.48
N GLY A 149 -1.56 0.91 4.35
CA GLY A 149 -2.32 0.56 5.55
C GLY A 149 -1.48 0.35 6.80
N THR A 150 -0.15 0.46 6.72
CA THR A 150 0.76 0.52 7.87
C THR A 150 0.34 1.61 8.85
N GLU A 151 0.37 1.28 10.14
CA GLU A 151 0.04 2.20 11.20
C GLU A 151 1.24 2.63 12.01
N PHE A 152 1.23 3.90 12.39
CA PHE A 152 2.22 4.49 13.27
C PHE A 152 1.52 5.14 14.45
N ARG A 153 2.02 4.90 15.66
CA ARG A 153 1.64 5.66 16.85
C ARG A 153 2.40 6.99 16.83
N LYS A 154 1.68 8.08 17.07
CA LYS A 154 2.31 9.40 17.22
C LYS A 154 2.73 9.60 18.67
N GLU A 155 4.03 9.78 18.90
CA GLU A 155 4.58 10.00 20.23
C GLU A 155 4.58 11.49 20.57
N GLU A 156 5.27 12.28 19.75
CA GLU A 156 5.57 13.68 20.04
C GLU A 156 5.54 14.49 18.74
N VAL A 157 5.11 15.74 18.86
CA VAL A 157 5.35 16.75 17.82
C VAL A 157 5.98 17.97 18.47
N LYS A 158 7.17 18.34 18.02
CA LYS A 158 7.92 19.47 18.56
C LYS A 158 8.49 20.33 17.46
N TYR A 159 8.67 21.61 17.75
CA TYR A 159 9.38 22.50 16.86
C TYR A 159 10.84 22.59 17.30
N ASN A 160 11.76 22.27 16.38
CA ASN A 160 13.20 22.43 16.58
C ASN A 160 13.61 23.84 16.13
N GLN A 161 13.98 24.70 17.09
CA GLN A 161 14.40 26.07 16.83
C GLN A 161 15.74 26.16 16.10
N ASP A 162 16.67 25.22 16.36
CA ASP A 162 18.02 25.25 15.78
C ASP A 162 18.00 24.91 14.28
N GLU A 163 17.09 24.04 13.89
CA GLU A 163 16.96 23.55 12.50
C GLU A 163 15.78 24.18 11.74
N ASP A 164 15.02 25.07 12.39
CA ASP A 164 13.81 25.72 11.85
C ASP A 164 12.83 24.74 11.19
N LEU A 165 12.51 23.65 11.90
CA LEU A 165 11.59 22.62 11.40
C LEU A 165 10.77 21.97 12.51
N TRP A 166 9.64 21.40 12.13
CA TRP A 166 8.85 20.54 13.02
C TRP A 166 9.33 19.10 12.95
N ILE A 167 9.56 18.48 14.10
CA ILE A 167 9.86 17.06 14.24
C ILE A 167 8.61 16.34 14.73
N VAL A 168 8.19 15.34 13.97
CA VAL A 168 7.11 14.42 14.32
C VAL A 168 7.70 13.05 14.61
N SER A 169 7.65 12.63 15.87
CA SER A 169 8.15 11.32 16.33
C SER A 169 7.04 10.27 16.19
N LEU A 170 7.33 9.22 15.44
CA LEU A 170 6.43 8.11 15.15
C LEU A 170 7.05 6.77 15.54
N GLU A 171 6.23 5.86 16.03
CA GLU A 171 6.60 4.46 16.26
C GLU A 171 5.71 3.54 15.42
N LEU A 172 6.32 2.59 14.72
CA LEU A 172 5.58 1.55 14.01
C LEU A 172 4.71 0.75 14.99
N ARG A 173 3.45 0.53 14.62
CA ARG A 173 2.50 -0.19 15.45
C ARG A 173 2.44 -1.66 15.05
N ASN A 174 2.12 -2.50 16.03
CA ASN A 174 1.63 -3.86 15.80
C ASN A 174 0.19 -3.81 15.25
N ASP A 175 -0.08 -4.56 14.18
CA ASP A 175 -1.42 -4.61 13.59
C ASP A 175 -2.41 -5.43 14.44
N TYR A 176 -1.93 -6.34 15.29
CA TYR A 176 -2.76 -7.15 16.18
C TYR A 176 -3.15 -6.47 17.49
N ASP A 177 -2.53 -5.33 17.84
CA ASP A 177 -2.95 -4.54 19.02
C ASP A 177 -4.27 -3.78 18.76
N GLN A 178 -4.87 -3.95 17.56
CA GLN A 178 -6.17 -3.43 17.21
C GLN A 178 -7.31 -4.24 17.87
N HIS A 179 -7.80 -3.74 19.00
CA HIS A 179 -9.20 -3.90 19.42
C HIS A 179 -10.09 -2.78 18.85
N ASP A 180 -9.67 -2.09 17.77
CA ASP A 180 -10.53 -1.11 17.10
C ASP A 180 -11.46 -1.84 16.12
N SER A 181 -12.67 -2.07 16.62
CA SER A 181 -13.90 -2.57 16.01
C SER A 181 -14.42 -1.75 14.83
N ARG A 182 -13.55 -1.18 14.00
CA ARG A 182 -13.91 -0.85 12.61
C ARG A 182 -13.74 -2.12 11.81
N GLU A 183 -14.65 -3.02 12.14
CA GLU A 183 -14.96 -4.26 11.46
C GLU A 183 -14.84 -4.07 9.96
N PHE A 184 -14.20 -5.06 9.37
CA PHE A 184 -14.37 -5.46 7.99
C PHE A 184 -15.85 -5.80 7.74
N GLU A 185 -16.74 -4.81 7.80
CA GLU A 185 -18.11 -4.95 7.31
C GLU A 185 -18.04 -4.86 5.79
N ILE A 186 -17.83 -5.99 5.11
CA ILE A 186 -18.25 -6.07 3.71
C ILE A 186 -19.78 -6.25 3.74
N THR A 187 -20.50 -5.14 3.80
CA THR A 187 -21.93 -5.10 3.45
C THR A 187 -22.07 -4.45 2.08
N PRO A 188 -23.10 -4.79 1.27
CA PRO A 188 -23.26 -4.25 -0.09
C PRO A 188 -23.33 -2.71 -0.13
N ALA A 189 -23.58 -2.07 1.02
CA ALA A 189 -23.72 -0.63 1.18
C ALA A 189 -22.44 0.12 1.56
N LYS A 190 -21.31 -0.55 1.87
CA LYS A 190 -20.09 0.13 2.38
C LYS A 190 -18.78 -0.56 1.96
N PHE A 191 -18.40 -0.46 0.68
CA PHE A 191 -16.98 -0.62 0.32
C PHE A 191 -16.19 0.57 0.86
N THR A 192 -15.49 0.39 1.98
CA THR A 192 -14.56 1.42 2.48
C THR A 192 -13.24 1.34 1.71
N ILE A 193 -12.52 2.45 1.63
CA ILE A 193 -11.16 2.50 1.07
C ILE A 193 -10.23 1.54 1.81
N SER A 194 -10.42 1.38 3.13
CA SER A 194 -9.66 0.42 3.93
C SER A 194 -9.90 -1.01 3.45
N ASN A 195 -11.15 -1.38 3.16
CA ASN A 195 -11.48 -2.72 2.64
C ASN A 195 -10.85 -2.93 1.26
N CYS A 196 -10.94 -1.94 0.37
CA CYS A 196 -10.32 -2.01 -0.96
C CYS A 196 -8.80 -2.18 -0.87
N LEU A 197 -8.15 -1.43 0.03
CA LEU A 197 -6.72 -1.50 0.26
C LEU A 197 -6.27 -2.84 0.83
N ASN A 198 -7.04 -3.43 1.74
CA ASN A 198 -6.75 -4.75 2.27
C ASN A 198 -6.83 -5.83 1.18
N ILE A 199 -7.88 -5.79 0.36
CA ILE A 199 -8.06 -6.70 -0.79
C ILE A 199 -6.88 -6.57 -1.76
N CYS A 200 -6.47 -5.34 -2.08
CA CYS A 200 -5.37 -5.09 -3.02
C CYS A 200 -3.97 -5.49 -2.49
N THR A 201 -3.82 -5.82 -1.21
CA THR A 201 -2.51 -6.07 -0.58
C THR A 201 -2.35 -7.50 -0.04
N ASP A 202 -3.26 -8.42 -0.38
CA ASP A 202 -3.29 -9.83 0.05
C ASP A 202 -3.25 -10.06 1.58
N TRP A 203 -3.43 -9.02 2.40
CA TRP A 203 -3.37 -9.14 3.85
C TRP A 203 -4.54 -9.99 4.39
N ASP A 204 -5.73 -9.82 3.83
CA ASP A 204 -6.92 -10.55 4.25
C ASP A 204 -7.17 -11.84 3.46
N PHE A 205 -6.53 -12.06 2.30
CA PHE A 205 -6.70 -13.31 1.55
C PHE A 205 -6.18 -14.55 2.32
N CYS A 206 -5.17 -14.38 3.18
CA CYS A 206 -4.75 -15.46 4.09
C CYS A 206 -5.74 -15.73 5.24
N VAL A 207 -6.63 -14.77 5.56
CA VAL A 207 -7.68 -14.90 6.59
C VAL A 207 -9.00 -15.40 5.98
N MET A 208 -9.25 -15.09 4.71
CA MET A 208 -10.48 -15.42 3.99
C MET A 208 -10.38 -16.78 3.27
N SER A 209 -10.39 -17.86 4.06
CA SER A 209 -10.39 -19.23 3.56
C SER A 209 -11.78 -19.75 3.12
N SER A 210 -12.81 -18.90 3.08
CA SER A 210 -14.17 -19.28 2.64
C SER A 210 -14.52 -18.71 1.26
N THR A 211 -15.03 -19.59 0.39
CA THR A 211 -15.49 -19.32 -0.98
C THR A 211 -16.57 -18.23 -1.06
N ASP A 212 -17.40 -18.11 -0.01
CA ASP A 212 -18.53 -17.18 0.04
C ASP A 212 -18.08 -15.71 0.04
N SER A 213 -16.92 -15.43 0.63
CA SER A 213 -16.39 -14.06 0.74
C SER A 213 -15.77 -13.57 -0.56
N ILE A 214 -15.23 -14.47 -1.38
CA ILE A 214 -14.69 -14.18 -2.71
C ILE A 214 -15.83 -13.85 -3.68
N SER A 215 -16.91 -14.66 -3.68
CA SER A 215 -18.10 -14.39 -4.50
C SER A 215 -18.73 -13.04 -4.14
N PHE A 216 -18.78 -12.71 -2.86
CA PHE A 216 -19.36 -11.45 -2.40
C PHE A 216 -18.56 -10.21 -2.84
N ILE A 217 -17.23 -10.25 -2.76
CA ILE A 217 -16.37 -9.20 -3.30
C ILE A 217 -16.54 -9.12 -4.82
N PHE A 218 -16.59 -10.27 -5.49
CA PHE A 218 -16.76 -10.38 -6.93
C PHE A 218 -18.09 -9.76 -7.40
N ASP A 219 -19.20 -10.07 -6.74
CA ASP A 219 -20.54 -9.52 -7.03
C ASP A 219 -20.61 -8.01 -6.74
N GLY A 220 -19.95 -7.55 -5.68
CA GLY A 220 -19.78 -6.13 -5.38
C GLY A 220 -19.00 -5.37 -6.46
N LEU A 221 -17.98 -6.00 -7.04
CA LEU A 221 -17.19 -5.43 -8.14
C LEU A 221 -17.96 -5.44 -9.47
N ILE A 222 -18.76 -6.49 -9.75
CA ILE A 222 -19.65 -6.54 -10.93
C ILE A 222 -20.66 -5.39 -10.91
N GLY A 223 -21.18 -5.04 -9.73
CA GLY A 223 -22.11 -3.92 -9.57
C GLY A 223 -21.49 -2.53 -9.86
N VAL A 224 -20.16 -2.41 -9.75
CA VAL A 224 -19.42 -1.15 -9.96
C VAL A 224 -18.88 -1.03 -11.40
N TYR A 225 -18.55 -2.14 -12.06
CA TYR A 225 -18.00 -2.17 -13.42
C TYR A 225 -18.92 -2.91 -14.40
N PRO A 226 -19.84 -2.20 -15.09
CA PRO A 226 -20.88 -2.83 -15.90
C PRO A 226 -20.44 -3.24 -17.32
N THR A 227 -19.19 -2.96 -17.75
CA THR A 227 -18.77 -3.21 -19.14
C THR A 227 -17.73 -4.32 -19.29
N TYR A 228 -17.97 -5.16 -20.30
CA TYR A 228 -17.22 -6.36 -20.68
C TYR A 228 -15.70 -6.13 -20.87
N GLU A 229 -15.31 -4.98 -21.42
CA GLU A 229 -13.90 -4.66 -21.71
C GLU A 229 -13.07 -4.41 -20.44
N GLN A 230 -13.69 -3.83 -19.40
CA GLN A 230 -13.03 -3.56 -18.12
C GLN A 230 -12.82 -4.86 -17.32
N TRP A 231 -13.72 -5.82 -17.48
CA TRP A 231 -13.61 -7.17 -16.89
C TRP A 231 -12.56 -8.03 -17.56
N ILE A 232 -12.43 -7.96 -18.89
CA ILE A 232 -11.38 -8.70 -19.62
C ILE A 232 -9.99 -8.24 -19.18
N LEU A 233 -9.79 -6.95 -18.92
CA LEU A 233 -8.53 -6.43 -18.37
C LEU A 233 -8.26 -6.93 -16.94
N ALA A 234 -9.28 -7.08 -16.10
CA ALA A 234 -9.11 -7.66 -14.75
C ALA A 234 -8.83 -9.18 -14.79
N ALA A 235 -9.54 -9.90 -15.67
CA ALA A 235 -9.45 -11.36 -15.78
C ALA A 235 -8.20 -11.85 -16.54
N GLN A 236 -7.69 -11.08 -17.51
CA GLN A 236 -6.52 -11.46 -18.30
C GLN A 236 -5.18 -11.33 -17.55
N TYR A 237 -5.12 -10.52 -16.50
CA TYR A 237 -3.87 -10.25 -15.77
C TYR A 237 -3.74 -11.02 -14.46
N HIS A 238 -4.84 -11.52 -13.90
CA HIS A 238 -4.79 -12.43 -12.77
C HIS A 238 -4.69 -13.86 -13.30
N SER A 239 -3.72 -14.60 -12.83
CA SER A 239 -3.76 -16.05 -12.83
C SER A 239 -4.94 -16.57 -11.96
N LEU A 240 -6.18 -16.27 -12.36
CA LEU A 240 -7.32 -17.15 -12.18
C LEU A 240 -7.19 -18.27 -13.23
N ALA A 241 -6.11 -19.03 -13.17
CA ALA A 241 -5.83 -20.11 -14.12
C ALA A 241 -6.87 -21.25 -14.07
N ASN A 242 -7.86 -21.15 -13.19
CA ASN A 242 -8.88 -22.17 -12.98
C ASN A 242 -10.32 -21.61 -12.97
N CYS A 243 -10.61 -20.46 -13.58
CA CYS A 243 -12.00 -19.98 -13.71
C CYS A 243 -12.45 -20.04 -15.17
N ASN A 244 -13.23 -21.07 -15.53
CA ASN A 244 -13.97 -21.06 -16.78
C ASN A 244 -15.19 -20.14 -16.61
N ILE A 245 -15.15 -18.99 -17.27
CA ILE A 245 -16.26 -18.05 -17.30
C ILE A 245 -17.11 -18.37 -18.52
N ASP A 246 -18.27 -19.01 -18.31
CA ASP A 246 -19.28 -19.21 -19.35
C ASP A 246 -20.31 -18.09 -19.25
N TRP A 247 -20.52 -17.36 -20.35
CA TRP A 247 -21.37 -16.15 -20.38
C TRP A 247 -22.60 -16.40 -21.27
N GLU A 248 -23.51 -17.25 -20.81
CA GLU A 248 -24.87 -17.31 -21.36
C GLU A 248 -25.80 -16.38 -20.56
N GLY A 249 -25.89 -15.14 -21.04
CA GLY A 249 -27.11 -14.33 -20.96
C GLY A 249 -27.62 -13.83 -19.61
N ARG A 250 -27.09 -14.26 -18.46
CA ARG A 250 -27.29 -13.61 -17.12
C ARG A 250 -26.68 -14.34 -15.91
N ASN A 251 -25.95 -15.43 -16.08
CA ASN A 251 -25.32 -16.14 -14.95
C ASN A 251 -23.81 -16.20 -15.15
N VAL A 252 -23.05 -15.71 -14.16
CA VAL A 252 -21.61 -15.93 -14.04
C VAL A 252 -21.43 -17.06 -13.03
N SER A 253 -20.86 -18.19 -13.47
CA SER A 253 -20.52 -19.31 -12.58
C SER A 253 -19.01 -19.46 -12.43
N LEU A 254 -18.55 -19.52 -11.19
CA LEU A 254 -17.19 -19.89 -10.83
C LEU A 254 -17.05 -21.42 -10.97
N VAL A 255 -16.46 -21.88 -12.07
CA VAL A 255 -16.04 -23.28 -12.21
C VAL A 255 -14.56 -23.36 -11.88
N LEU A 256 -14.23 -23.82 -10.67
CA LEU A 256 -12.86 -24.13 -10.25
C LEU A 256 -12.41 -25.42 -10.95
N SER A 257 -11.39 -25.38 -11.82
CA SER A 257 -10.68 -26.60 -12.22
C SER A 257 -9.81 -27.10 -11.06
N TYR A 258 -9.97 -28.38 -10.72
CA TYR A 258 -9.18 -29.12 -9.74
C TYR A 258 -7.79 -29.48 -10.28
#